data_AF-A0A1H3T7Q4-F1
#
_entry.id   AF-A0A1H3T7Q4-F1
#
_cell.length_a   1.000
_cell.length_b   1.000
_cell.length_c   1.000
_cell.angle_alpha   90.00
_cell.angle_beta   90.00
_cell.angle_gamma   90.00
#
_symmetry.space_group_name_H-M   'P 1'
#
loop_
_entity.id
_entity.type
_entity.pdbx_description
1 polymer ?
#
loop_
_entity_poly.entity_id
_entity_poly.type
_entity_poly.pdbx_seq_one_letter_code
_entity_poly.pdbx_strand_id
1 'polypeptide(L)' 'AWEWWRTIINEQNVPLTNEIKVSIGGTTLYPSANISH' A
#
# COMPACT_ATOMS: atom_id res chain seq x y z
N ALA A 1 -9.32 -7.97 -16.09
CA ALA A 1 -8.76 -6.59 -16.10
C ALA A 1 -7.91 -6.33 -14.86
N TRP A 2 -8.46 -6.48 -13.66
CA TRP A 2 -7.77 -6.28 -12.38
C TRP A 2 -6.55 -7.19 -12.14
N GLU A 3 -6.59 -8.45 -12.59
CA GLU A 3 -5.48 -9.40 -12.41
C GLU A 3 -4.18 -9.01 -13.13
N TRP A 4 -4.22 -8.01 -14.00
CA TRP A 4 -3.04 -7.51 -14.72
C TRP A 4 -2.49 -6.21 -14.13
N TRP A 5 -2.98 -5.77 -12.97
CA TRP A 5 -2.53 -4.53 -12.33
C TRP A 5 -1.32 -4.80 -11.44
N ARG A 6 -0.38 -3.85 -11.42
CA ARG A 6 0.79 -3.89 -10.52
C ARG A 6 0.34 -3.65 -9.08
N THR A 7 0.64 -4.60 -8.20
CA THR A 7 0.46 -4.42 -6.75
C THR A 7 1.49 -3.42 -6.20
N ILE A 8 1.01 -2.34 -5.59
CA ILE A 8 1.87 -1.32 -4.95
C ILE A 8 2.10 -1.63 -3.46
N ILE A 9 1.08 -2.18 -2.81
CA ILE A 9 1.12 -2.61 -1.41
C ILE A 9 0.16 -3.79 -1.24
N ASN A 10 0.57 -4.81 -0.49
CA ASN A 10 -0.25 -5.98 -0.17
C ASN A 10 0.15 -6.54 1.20
N GLU A 11 -0.15 -5.76 2.23
CA GLU A 11 0.04 -6.18 3.61
C GLU A 11 -1.22 -6.86 4.15
N GLN A 12 -1.00 -7.95 4.88
CA GLN A 12 -2.06 -8.80 5.41
C GLN A 12 -1.82 -8.98 6.91
N ASN A 13 -2.90 -9.12 7.67
CA ASN A 13 -2.84 -9.20 9.14
C ASN A 13 -2.21 -7.96 9.82
N VAL A 14 -2.47 -6.77 9.27
CA VAL A 14 -2.05 -5.50 9.89
C VAL A 14 -2.68 -5.38 11.29
N PRO A 15 -1.89 -5.05 12.33
CA PRO A 15 -2.38 -4.99 13.70
C PRO A 15 -3.48 -3.93 13.87
N LEU A 16 -4.47 -4.22 14.71
CA LEU A 16 -5.54 -3.29 15.03
C LEU A 16 -5.01 -2.20 15.98
N THR A 17 -4.72 -1.03 15.42
CA THR A 17 -4.33 0.18 16.16
C THR A 17 -5.41 1.25 16.04
N ASN A 18 -5.27 2.34 16.80
CA ASN A 18 -6.22 3.46 16.75
C ASN A 18 -6.28 4.11 15.35
N GLU A 19 -5.19 4.05 14.59
CA GLU A 19 -5.09 4.60 13.25
C GLU A 19 -4.08 3.78 12.43
N ILE A 20 -4.47 3.39 11.21
CA ILE A 20 -3.57 2.75 10.24
C ILE A 20 -3.39 3.74 9.09
N LYS A 21 -2.22 4.37 9.00
CA LYS A 21 -1.88 5.33 7.95
C LYS A 21 -1.26 4.61 6.77
N VAL A 22 -2.02 4.50 5.69
CA VAL A 22 -1.55 3.95 4.41
C VAL A 22 -1.34 5.09 3.43
N SER A 23 -0.10 5.27 2.98
CA SER A 23 0.26 6.30 1.98
C SER A 23 0.82 5.63 0.73
N ILE A 24 0.28 6.00 -0.44
CA ILE A 24 0.76 5.56 -1.75
C ILE A 24 1.18 6.81 -2.54
N GLY A 25 2.34 6.75 -3.18
CA GLY A 25 2.89 7.87 -3.95
C GLY A 25 3.85 7.42 -5.04
N GLY A 26 4.73 8.34 -5.45
CA GLY A 26 5.72 8.10 -6.49
C GLY A 26 5.17 8.31 -7.91
N THR A 27 5.75 7.60 -8.87
CA THR A 27 5.39 7.66 -10.29
C THR A 27 5.05 6.27 -10.82
N THR A 28 4.48 6.17 -12.02
CA THR A 28 4.16 4.87 -12.64
C THR A 28 5.35 3.91 -12.70
N LEU A 29 6.54 4.42 -13.01
CA LEU A 29 7.77 3.62 -13.06
C LEU A 29 8.30 3.33 -11.64
N TYR A 30 8.25 4.33 -10.76
CA TYR A 30 8.80 4.27 -9.39
C TYR A 30 7.72 4.59 -8.35
N PRO A 31 6.80 3.65 -8.08
CA PRO A 31 5.79 3.83 -7.05
C PRO A 31 6.41 3.71 -5.66
N SER A 32 5.79 4.37 -4.69
CA SER A 32 6.14 4.26 -3.27
C SER A 32 4.92 3.92 -2.43
N ALA A 33 5.14 3.21 -1.33
CA ALA A 33 4.12 2.86 -0.37
C ALA A 33 4.70 2.91 1.05
N ASN A 34 3.89 3.35 2.01
CA ASN A 34 4.23 3.34 3.42
C ASN A 34 3.00 2.95 4.24
N ILE A 35 3.21 2.10 5.25
CA ILE A 35 2.23 1.82 6.31
C ILE A 35 2.86 2.23 7.64
N SER A 36 2.12 3.01 8.41
CA SER A 36 2.44 3.32 9.81
C SER A 36 1.21 3.15 10.68
N HIS A 37 1.41 2.90 11.97
CA HIS A 37 0.38 2.55 12.94
C HIS A 37 0.68 3.11 14.33
#